data_AF-A0AAN9A0C1-F1
#
_entry.id   AF-A0AAN9A0C1-F1
#
_cell.length_a   1.000
_cell.length_b   1.000
_cell.length_c   1.000
_cell.angle_alpha   90.00
_cell.angle_beta   90.00
_cell.angle_gamma   90.00
#
_symmetry.space_group_name_H-M   'P 1'
#
loop_
_entity.id
_entity.type
_entity.pdbx_description
1 polymer ?
#
loop_
_entity_poly.entity_id
_entity_poly.type
_entity_poly.pdbx_seq_one_letter_code
_entity_poly.pdbx_strand_id
1 'polypeptide(L)'
;GSISVQVNAGPLAYASTFLDEARSASYPVNQVLRLKDVYREFVCICKEALDLNSSLVNSDQYEYQMALESNFSELLQSLSSILNEPLLAAQVAVDSVFKRSSQHYLSMISSPGGSSNA
;
A
#
# COMPACT_ATOMS: atom_id res chain seq x y z
N GLY A 1 -4.37 -6.98 -11.97
CA GLY A 1 -5.65 -6.33 -11.62
C GLY A 1 -5.42 -4.93 -11.13
N SER A 2 -4.94 -4.76 -9.89
CA SER A 2 -4.81 -3.46 -9.22
C SER A 2 -3.85 -2.47 -9.89
N ILE A 3 -2.74 -2.95 -10.46
CA ILE A 3 -1.70 -2.11 -11.09
C ILE A 3 -1.83 -2.01 -12.62
N SER A 4 -2.70 -2.82 -13.22
CA SER A 4 -2.92 -2.90 -14.68
C SER A 4 -4.41 -2.91 -14.97
N VAL A 5 -5.12 -1.90 -14.46
CA VAL A 5 -6.56 -1.79 -14.65
C VAL A 5 -6.85 -1.37 -16.08
N GLN A 6 -7.68 -2.13 -16.80
CA GLN A 6 -8.02 -1.86 -18.21
C GLN A 6 -9.50 -1.55 -18.44
N VAL A 7 -10.39 -2.09 -17.60
CA VAL A 7 -11.86 -1.97 -17.79
C VAL A 7 -12.54 -1.02 -16.81
N ASN A 8 -11.91 -0.78 -15.65
CA ASN A 8 -12.44 0.05 -14.57
C ASN A 8 -11.61 1.33 -14.42
N ALA A 9 -12.11 2.28 -13.62
CA ALA A 9 -11.41 3.54 -13.37
C ALA A 9 -10.07 3.37 -12.62
N GLY A 10 -9.93 2.30 -11.83
CA GLY A 10 -8.71 1.97 -11.11
C GLY A 10 -8.35 2.93 -9.97
N PRO A 11 -7.23 2.69 -9.28
CA PRO A 11 -6.83 3.47 -8.10
C PRO A 11 -6.57 4.95 -8.40
N LEU A 12 -5.98 5.29 -9.55
CA LEU A 12 -5.67 6.68 -9.91
C LEU A 12 -6.91 7.59 -9.99
N ALA A 13 -8.07 7.05 -10.36
CA ALA A 13 -9.30 7.83 -10.41
C ALA A 13 -9.74 8.30 -9.00
N TYR A 14 -9.63 7.44 -8.00
CA TYR A 14 -9.93 7.80 -6.62
C TYR A 14 -8.86 8.74 -6.05
N ALA A 15 -7.57 8.42 -6.24
CA ALA A 15 -6.48 9.25 -5.75
C ALA A 15 -6.59 10.68 -6.29
N SER A 16 -6.75 10.83 -7.61
CA SER A 16 -6.89 12.15 -8.21
C SER A 16 -8.12 12.86 -7.63
N THR A 17 -9.28 12.22 -7.58
CA THR A 17 -10.54 12.87 -7.11
C THR A 17 -10.48 13.39 -5.67
N PHE A 18 -9.85 12.64 -4.76
CA PHE A 18 -9.96 12.91 -3.33
C PHE A 18 -8.66 13.39 -2.68
N LEU A 19 -7.50 13.11 -3.28
CA LEU A 19 -6.20 13.37 -2.67
C LEU A 19 -5.39 14.48 -3.34
N ASP A 20 -5.78 14.88 -4.55
CA ASP A 20 -5.20 16.02 -5.25
C ASP A 20 -5.37 17.30 -4.42
N GLU A 21 -4.29 18.06 -4.24
CA GLU A 21 -4.26 19.25 -3.39
C GLU A 21 -5.37 20.25 -3.75
N ALA A 22 -5.67 20.44 -5.04
CA ALA A 22 -6.69 21.38 -5.50
C ALA A 22 -8.12 20.94 -5.17
N ARG A 23 -8.34 19.64 -4.94
CA ARG A 23 -9.67 19.06 -4.64
C ARG A 23 -9.85 18.66 -3.18
N SER A 24 -8.78 18.23 -2.53
CA SER A 24 -8.80 17.64 -1.19
C SER A 24 -9.33 18.61 -0.12
N ALA A 25 -9.15 19.92 -0.31
CA ALA A 25 -9.67 20.97 0.57
C ALA A 25 -11.20 20.97 0.72
N SER A 26 -11.94 20.35 -0.21
CA SER A 26 -13.40 20.21 -0.15
C SER A 26 -13.87 19.07 0.76
N TYR A 27 -12.96 18.28 1.31
CA TYR A 27 -13.27 17.08 2.10
C TYR A 27 -12.75 17.17 3.54
N PRO A 28 -13.33 16.41 4.48
CA PRO A 28 -12.83 16.38 5.85
C PRO A 28 -11.38 15.91 5.92
N VAL A 29 -10.51 16.72 6.53
CA VAL A 29 -9.06 16.48 6.63
C VAL A 29 -8.73 15.07 7.15
N ASN A 30 -9.43 14.62 8.20
CA ASN A 30 -9.20 13.29 8.79
C ASN A 30 -9.43 12.14 7.79
N GLN A 31 -10.42 12.28 6.89
CA GLN A 31 -10.71 11.26 5.89
C GLN A 31 -9.70 11.30 4.75
N VAL A 32 -9.28 12.50 4.32
CA VAL A 32 -8.22 12.67 3.32
C VAL A 32 -6.91 12.05 3.82
N LEU A 33 -6.51 12.34 5.07
CA LEU A 33 -5.31 11.77 5.68
C LEU A 33 -5.37 10.25 5.75
N ARG A 34 -6.50 9.69 6.22
CA ARG A 34 -6.70 8.24 6.26
C ARG A 34 -6.60 7.60 4.88
N LEU A 35 -7.16 8.25 3.85
CA LEU A 35 -7.08 7.72 2.49
C LEU A 35 -5.63 7.79 1.96
N LYS A 36 -4.87 8.85 2.25
CA LYS A 36 -3.43 8.90 1.93
C LYS A 36 -2.67 7.74 2.58
N ASP A 37 -2.95 7.41 3.85
CA ASP A 37 -2.34 6.27 4.53
C ASP A 37 -2.66 4.93 3.85
N VAL A 38 -3.92 4.73 3.46
CA VAL A 38 -4.33 3.54 2.70
C VAL A 38 -3.59 3.44 1.36
N TYR A 39 -3.34 4.56 0.67
CA TYR A 39 -2.56 4.54 -0.58
C TYR A 39 -1.08 4.19 -0.37
N ARG A 40 -0.47 4.67 0.73
CA ARG A 40 0.90 4.31 1.09
C ARG A 40 1.01 2.80 1.35
N GLU A 41 0.07 2.24 2.11
CA GLU A 41 0.00 0.80 2.36
C GLU A 41 -0.26 0.00 1.07
N PHE A 42 -1.20 0.47 0.24
CA PHE A 42 -1.51 -0.17 -1.04
C PHE A 42 -0.30 -0.30 -1.95
N VAL A 43 0.51 0.76 -2.08
CA VAL A 43 1.74 0.75 -2.89
C VAL A 43 2.75 -0.26 -2.34
N CYS A 44 2.92 -0.30 -1.02
CA CYS A 44 3.80 -1.26 -0.34
C CYS A 44 3.39 -2.70 -0.64
N ILE A 45 2.12 -3.05 -0.44
CA ILE A 45 1.59 -4.40 -0.69
C ILE A 45 1.73 -4.76 -2.17
N CYS A 46 1.47 -3.82 -3.08
CA CYS A 46 1.64 -4.06 -4.52
C CYS A 46 3.10 -4.35 -4.88
N LYS A 47 4.06 -3.65 -4.28
CA LYS A 47 5.49 -3.90 -4.49
C LYS A 47 5.90 -5.28 -3.97
N GLU A 48 5.53 -5.62 -2.74
CA GLU A 48 5.83 -6.93 -2.15
C GLU A 48 5.23 -8.08 -2.98
N ALA A 49 3.97 -7.95 -3.39
CA ALA A 49 3.32 -8.94 -4.24
C ALA A 49 4.02 -9.09 -5.60
N LEU A 50 4.53 -8.00 -6.17
CA LEU A 50 5.23 -8.01 -7.45
C LEU A 50 6.62 -8.65 -7.33
N ASP A 51 7.32 -8.42 -6.22
CA ASP A 51 8.61 -9.05 -5.91
C ASP A 51 8.46 -10.56 -5.64
N LEU A 52 7.40 -10.96 -4.93
CA LEU A 52 7.07 -12.37 -4.78
C LEU A 52 6.73 -12.99 -6.15
N ASN A 53 5.96 -12.29 -6.98
CA ASN A 53 5.60 -12.77 -8.30
C ASN A 53 6.85 -12.97 -9.18
N SER A 54 7.82 -12.05 -9.16
CA SER A 54 9.06 -12.18 -9.95
C SER A 54 9.88 -13.42 -9.58
N SER A 55 9.81 -13.87 -8.33
CA SER A 55 10.48 -15.10 -7.86
C SER A 55 9.78 -16.40 -8.25
N LEU A 56 8.47 -16.34 -8.57
CA LEU A 56 7.61 -17.50 -8.82
C LEU A 56 7.28 -17.70 -10.31
N VAL A 57 7.44 -16.67 -11.15
CA VAL A 57 7.12 -16.75 -12.59
C VAL A 57 8.06 -17.68 -13.34
N ASN A 58 7.51 -18.40 -14.31
CA ASN A 58 8.28 -19.22 -15.24
C ASN A 58 8.91 -18.37 -16.36
N SER A 59 9.87 -18.92 -17.10
CA SER A 59 10.60 -18.19 -18.15
C SER A 59 9.70 -17.63 -19.27
N ASP A 60 8.63 -18.33 -19.61
CA ASP A 60 7.63 -17.92 -20.60
C ASP A 60 6.73 -16.76 -20.12
N GLN A 61 6.76 -16.44 -18.83
CA GLN A 61 5.98 -15.37 -18.21
C GLN A 61 6.83 -14.11 -17.92
N TYR A 62 8.11 -14.12 -18.28
CA TYR A 62 9.03 -13.03 -17.96
C TYR A 62 8.62 -11.68 -18.56
N GLU A 63 8.19 -11.66 -19.83
CA GLU A 63 7.72 -10.43 -20.50
C GLU A 63 6.50 -9.83 -19.81
N TYR A 64 5.59 -10.69 -19.35
CA TYR A 64 4.42 -10.25 -18.59
C TYR A 64 4.82 -9.64 -17.24
N GLN A 65 5.78 -10.25 -16.53
CA GLN A 65 6.32 -9.69 -15.29
C GLN A 65 6.97 -8.31 -15.51
N MET A 66 7.76 -8.16 -16.56
CA MET A 66 8.36 -6.86 -16.93
C MET A 66 7.28 -5.80 -17.23
N ALA A 67 6.20 -6.18 -17.90
CA ALA A 67 5.07 -5.28 -18.13
C ALA A 67 4.39 -4.88 -16.82
N LEU A 68 4.23 -5.80 -15.86
CA LEU A 68 3.69 -5.48 -14.53
C LEU A 68 4.59 -4.50 -13.76
N GLU A 69 5.91 -4.65 -13.85
CA GLU A 69 6.88 -3.73 -13.24
C GLU A 69 6.82 -2.33 -13.85
N SER A 70 6.72 -2.23 -15.18
CA SER A 70 6.52 -0.94 -15.86
C SER A 70 5.24 -0.27 -15.39
N ASN A 71 4.12 -1.01 -15.38
CA ASN A 71 2.81 -0.50 -14.95
C ASN A 71 2.84 -0.04 -13.48
N PHE A 72 3.51 -0.78 -12.59
CA PHE A 72 3.67 -0.37 -11.21
C PHE A 72 4.50 0.90 -11.06
N SER A 73 5.59 1.04 -11.83
CA SER A 73 6.41 2.25 -11.84
C SER A 73 5.62 3.49 -12.26
N GLU A 74 4.82 3.38 -13.34
CA GLU A 74 3.94 4.46 -13.81
C GLU A 74 2.87 4.84 -12.78
N LEU A 75 2.27 3.83 -12.14
CA LEU A 75 1.30 4.03 -11.06
C LEU A 75 1.94 4.75 -9.88
N LEU A 76 3.13 4.32 -9.45
CA LEU A 76 3.89 4.91 -8.35
C LEU A 76 4.24 6.37 -8.62
N GLN A 77 4.70 6.68 -9.83
CA GLN A 77 5.02 8.04 -10.25
C GLN A 77 3.77 8.93 -10.23
N SER A 78 2.66 8.44 -10.77
CA SER A 78 1.39 9.16 -10.81
C SER A 78 0.85 9.44 -9.41
N LEU A 79 0.87 8.43 -8.52
CA LEU A 79 0.44 8.60 -7.13
C LEU A 79 1.36 9.55 -6.36
N SER A 80 2.68 9.48 -6.57
CA SER A 80 3.63 10.40 -5.90
C SER A 80 3.38 11.86 -6.31
N SER A 81 3.01 12.09 -7.57
CA SER A 81 2.60 13.41 -8.07
C SER A 81 1.30 13.89 -7.40
N ILE A 82 0.26 13.04 -7.36
CA ILE A 82 -1.05 13.40 -6.78
C ILE A 82 -0.93 13.68 -5.27
N LEU A 83 -0.16 12.86 -4.54
CA LEU A 83 0.02 13.01 -3.09
C LEU A 83 1.08 14.06 -2.74
N ASN A 84 1.82 14.56 -3.73
CA ASN A 84 2.95 15.49 -3.62
C ASN A 84 4.03 15.00 -2.64
N GLU A 85 4.31 13.70 -2.65
CA GLU A 85 5.31 13.07 -1.79
C GLU A 85 5.95 11.84 -2.46
N PRO A 86 7.21 11.49 -2.12
CA PRO A 86 7.86 10.29 -2.63
C PRO A 86 7.36 9.03 -1.90
N LEU A 87 6.43 8.29 -2.51
CA LEU A 87 5.75 7.16 -1.85
C LEU A 87 6.66 5.96 -1.53
N LEU A 88 7.72 5.74 -2.30
CA LEU A 88 8.66 4.64 -2.05
C LEU A 88 9.52 4.86 -0.78
N ALA A 89 9.71 6.12 -0.36
CA ALA A 89 10.40 6.44 0.88
C ALA A 89 9.51 6.26 2.13
N ALA A 90 8.18 6.25 1.95
CA ALA A 90 7.21 6.02 3.04
C ALA A 90 7.23 4.56 3.55
N GLN A 91 7.88 3.65 2.81
CA GLN A 91 8.11 2.23 3.14
C GLN A 91 8.62 2.03 4.58
N VAL A 92 9.56 2.88 5.03
CA VAL A 92 10.21 2.75 6.35
C VAL A 92 9.23 3.02 7.50
N ALA A 93 8.22 3.86 7.27
CA ALA A 93 7.21 4.20 8.28
C ALA A 93 6.13 3.11 8.40
N VAL A 94 5.66 2.55 7.28
CA VAL A 94 4.62 1.51 7.27
C VAL A 94 5.12 0.16 7.79
N ASP A 95 6.35 -0.23 7.47
CA ASP A 95 6.98 -1.43 8.04
C ASP A 95 7.07 -1.36 9.57
N SER A 96 7.33 -0.16 10.11
CA SER A 96 7.35 0.11 11.54
C SER A 96 5.95 -0.01 12.17
N VAL A 97 4.89 0.38 11.46
CA VAL A 97 3.49 0.27 11.91
C VAL A 97 3.03 -1.20 11.87
N PHE A 98 3.34 -1.94 10.82
CA PHE A 98 2.94 -3.34 10.68
C PHE A 98 3.68 -4.27 11.66
N LYS A 99 4.98 -4.01 11.90
CA LYS A 99 5.74 -4.68 12.97
C LYS A 99 5.18 -4.37 14.36
N ARG A 100 4.78 -3.12 14.63
CA ARG A 100 4.15 -2.76 15.92
C ARG A 100 2.78 -3.41 16.09
N SER A 101 1.97 -3.44 15.05
CA SER A 101 0.64 -4.05 15.08
C SER A 101 0.74 -5.56 15.35
N SER A 102 1.59 -6.28 14.63
CA SER A 102 1.81 -7.71 14.84
C SER A 102 2.40 -8.03 16.23
N GLN A 103 3.37 -7.24 16.72
CA GLN A 103 3.90 -7.39 18.08
C GLN A 103 2.84 -7.16 19.16
N HIS A 104 1.90 -6.23 18.94
CA HIS A 104 0.80 -6.00 19.87
C HIS A 104 -0.13 -7.22 19.96
N TYR A 105 -0.50 -7.83 18.83
CA TYR A 105 -1.29 -9.07 18.84
C TYR A 105 -0.56 -10.22 19.53
N LEU A 106 0.73 -10.42 19.27
CA LEU A 106 1.51 -11.47 19.92
C LEU A 106 1.67 -11.24 21.43
N SER A 107 1.73 -9.98 21.88
CA SER A 107 1.82 -9.64 23.30
C SER A 107 0.52 -9.92 24.07
N MET A 108 -0.65 -9.76 23.44
CA MET A 108 -1.94 -10.08 24.05
C MET A 108 -2.14 -11.59 24.23
N ILE A 109 -1.62 -12.40 23.31
CA ILE A 109 -1.71 -13.86 23.35
C ILE A 109 -0.74 -14.45 24.39
N SER A 110 0.37 -13.75 24.66
CA SER A 110 1.46 -14.25 25.51
C SER A 110 1.29 -13.93 27.00
N SER A 111 0.13 -13.42 27.45
CA SER A 111 -0.11 -13.25 28.89
C SER A 111 -0.16 -14.62 29.58
N PRO A 112 0.75 -14.93 30.53
CA PRO A 112 0.64 -16.15 31.31
C PRO A 112 -0.57 -16.01 32.22
N GLY A 113 -1.52 -16.94 32.09
CA GLY A 113 -2.68 -17.03 32.95
C GLY A 113 -2.27 -16.99 34.42
N GLY A 114 -2.72 -15.95 35.12
CA GLY A 114 -2.62 -15.87 36.57
C GLY A 114 -3.27 -17.10 37.17
N SER A 115 -2.44 -17.96 37.76
CA SER A 115 -2.89 -19.11 38.53
C SER A 115 -3.72 -18.58 39.69
N SER A 116 -5.04 -18.81 39.61
CA SER A 116 -5.93 -18.67 40.75
C SER A 116 -5.67 -19.83 41.70
N ASN A 117 -5.23 -19.53 42.92
CA ASN A 117 -5.37 -20.40 44.07
C ASN A 117 -5.25 -19.55 45.35
N ALA A 118 -6.39 -19.25 45.97
CA ALA A 118 -6.55 -18.99 47.38
C ALA A 118 -7.95 -19.45 47.78
#